data_AF-S9W345-F1
#
_entry.id   AF-S9W345-F1
#
_cell.length_a   1.000
_cell.length_b   1.000
_cell.length_c   1.000
_cell.angle_alpha   90.00
_cell.angle_beta   90.00
_cell.angle_gamma   90.00
#
_symmetry.space_group_name_H-M   'P 1'
#
loop_
_entity.id
_entity.type
_entity.pdbx_description
1 polymer ?
#
loop_
_entity_poly.entity_id
_entity_poly.type
_entity_poly.pdbx_seq_one_letter_code
_entity_poly.pdbx_strand_id
1 'polypeptide(L)'
;MLRSTQIAAKNLTSYATKGVMRGGIPRIYYAWMKPGSFTRRRFEKARNPFVDLETGTSLYFRDTKDSAEAVAHAADTKGLKGMDNALDLYNEYRIVPDLYPEGFQWKHKLNTEYNQWRSNTWLTPDLIPQEHRGRFLCNFQLNVVAYDMRVVKFSPKDHRQWIYCVLYVGSGKGLAGWGRAVAPSTNEARHEAIREAFSNIIAVDLEQEGPMYPVRVNADGVRVLLYPAKRIVANFRVADILCAFGFQHAGCRINLKASNNPRSPTHTVEGVFEAVKALRSVSEIAASRGKVPHSLIYNIYPYLEEVRRRKGMMAMHPPGKDGIFMPDRVVDNRLPDHLKKGYYDDVYWKDFFAGSKEHLSEPKMGLRGDELRAQIEEAQGRQTKRGTRRTLEDVLKRLGKSSKDLGAVPVVNTRLDAKLPTHMKQTFLLH
;
A
#
# COMPACT_ATOMS: atom_id res chain seq x y z
N MET A 1 -51.59 27.18 -32.05
CA MET A 1 -50.15 26.96 -31.74
C MET A 1 -50.05 26.15 -30.45
N LEU A 2 -50.06 24.82 -30.54
CA LEU A 2 -49.94 23.92 -29.38
C LEU A 2 -48.46 23.66 -29.12
N ARG A 3 -47.91 24.24 -28.05
CA ARG A 3 -46.60 23.85 -27.51
C ARG A 3 -46.72 22.42 -26.97
N SER A 4 -46.00 21.48 -27.59
CA SER A 4 -45.83 20.13 -27.07
C SER A 4 -45.07 20.21 -25.74
N THR A 5 -45.75 20.00 -24.63
CA THR A 5 -45.13 19.73 -23.33
C THR A 5 -44.38 18.41 -23.44
N GLN A 6 -43.06 18.47 -23.65
CA GLN A 6 -42.20 17.29 -23.52
C GLN A 6 -42.32 16.80 -22.07
N ILE A 7 -43.03 15.69 -21.88
CA ILE A 7 -43.02 14.94 -20.63
C ILE A 7 -41.57 14.51 -20.41
N ALA A 8 -40.90 15.10 -19.42
CA ALA A 8 -39.60 14.62 -18.97
C ALA A 8 -39.75 13.12 -18.65
N ALA A 9 -39.13 12.27 -19.46
CA ALA A 9 -39.19 10.83 -19.29
C ALA A 9 -38.58 10.46 -17.93
N LYS A 10 -39.43 10.23 -16.92
CA LYS A 10 -39.00 9.80 -15.58
C LYS A 10 -38.45 8.38 -15.70
N ASN A 11 -37.30 8.11 -15.06
CA ASN A 11 -36.70 6.78 -15.04
C ASN A 11 -37.59 5.82 -14.22
N LEU A 12 -38.35 4.95 -14.91
CA LEU A 12 -39.24 3.97 -14.30
C LEU A 12 -38.48 2.79 -13.65
N THR A 13 -37.18 2.61 -13.96
CA THR A 13 -36.38 1.55 -13.36
C THR A 13 -35.76 1.99 -12.04
N SER A 14 -36.41 1.64 -10.92
CA SER A 14 -35.88 1.96 -9.59
C SER A 14 -34.55 1.26 -9.31
N TYR A 15 -33.58 1.99 -8.75
CA TYR A 15 -32.30 1.43 -8.29
C TYR A 15 -32.48 0.51 -7.07
N ALA A 16 -33.48 0.77 -6.24
CA ALA A 16 -33.79 -0.03 -5.04
C ALA A 16 -34.09 -1.51 -5.33
N THR A 17 -34.55 -1.84 -6.54
CA THR A 17 -34.97 -3.21 -6.92
C THR A 17 -34.13 -3.81 -8.05
N LYS A 18 -32.87 -3.38 -8.18
CA LYS A 18 -31.94 -3.96 -9.17
C LYS A 18 -31.16 -5.12 -8.57
N GLY A 19 -30.84 -6.11 -9.41
CA GLY A 19 -30.12 -7.32 -9.00
C GLY A 19 -30.92 -8.62 -9.03
N VAL A 20 -30.21 -9.74 -8.81
CA VAL A 20 -30.76 -11.10 -8.68
C VAL A 20 -30.25 -11.73 -7.39
N MET A 21 -31.18 -12.25 -6.58
CA MET A 21 -30.86 -13.11 -5.45
C MET A 21 -30.35 -14.46 -5.96
N ARG A 22 -29.15 -14.86 -5.54
CA ARG A 22 -28.52 -16.14 -5.91
C ARG A 22 -28.42 -17.09 -4.70
N GLY A 23 -29.40 -17.01 -3.80
CA GLY A 23 -29.36 -17.73 -2.52
C GLY A 23 -28.19 -17.25 -1.65
N GLY A 24 -27.31 -18.17 -1.26
CA GLY A 24 -26.20 -17.93 -0.35
C GLY A 24 -24.89 -17.42 -0.97
N ILE A 25 -24.87 -16.97 -2.23
CA ILE A 25 -23.64 -16.49 -2.89
C ILE A 25 -23.40 -15.01 -2.55
N PRO A 26 -22.41 -14.67 -1.69
CA PRO A 26 -22.11 -13.27 -1.38
C PRO A 26 -21.32 -12.61 -2.51
N ARG A 27 -21.51 -11.30 -2.66
CA ARG A 27 -20.75 -10.44 -3.57
C ARG A 27 -20.39 -9.15 -2.86
N ILE A 28 -19.20 -8.61 -3.16
CA ILE A 28 -18.81 -7.30 -2.63
C ILE A 28 -19.55 -6.18 -3.36
N TYR A 29 -19.82 -5.09 -2.66
CA TYR A 29 -20.17 -3.80 -3.25
C TYR A 29 -19.32 -2.72 -2.58
N TYR A 30 -19.14 -1.59 -3.25
CA TYR A 30 -18.38 -0.47 -2.71
C TYR A 30 -19.33 0.62 -2.27
N ALA A 31 -19.07 1.19 -1.09
CA ALA A 31 -19.85 2.31 -0.59
C ALA A 31 -19.62 3.59 -1.43
N TRP A 32 -18.41 3.74 -1.98
CA TRP A 32 -18.03 4.91 -2.78
C TRP A 32 -17.08 4.53 -3.93
N MET A 33 -15.77 4.51 -3.66
CA MET A 33 -14.73 4.16 -4.64
C MET A 33 -14.13 2.79 -4.37
N LYS A 34 -13.36 2.25 -5.32
CA LYS A 34 -12.63 1.00 -5.12
C LYS A 34 -11.65 1.10 -3.95
N PRO A 35 -11.52 0.06 -3.09
CA PRO A 35 -10.65 0.08 -1.91
C PRO A 35 -9.18 0.38 -2.21
N GLY A 36 -8.71 0.07 -3.42
CA GLY A 36 -7.34 0.38 -3.84
C GLY A 36 -7.04 1.89 -3.95
N SER A 37 -8.06 2.72 -4.18
CA SER A 37 -7.93 4.19 -4.30
C SER A 37 -8.11 4.92 -2.95
N PHE A 38 -8.33 4.17 -1.86
CA PHE A 38 -8.70 4.73 -0.55
C PHE A 38 -7.55 5.48 0.12
N THR A 39 -6.41 4.82 0.33
CA THR A 39 -5.23 5.46 0.91
C THR A 39 -4.37 6.04 -0.20
N ARG A 40 -4.06 7.34 -0.11
CA ARG A 40 -3.22 8.07 -1.07
C ARG A 40 -1.90 8.53 -0.46
N ARG A 41 -1.40 7.73 0.48
CA ARG A 41 -0.32 8.12 1.38
C ARG A 41 1.02 8.28 0.67
N ARG A 42 1.23 7.72 -0.53
CA ARG A 42 2.49 7.94 -1.27
C ARG A 42 2.60 9.39 -1.70
N PHE A 43 1.51 9.98 -2.19
CA PHE A 43 1.48 11.41 -2.51
C PHE A 43 1.46 12.26 -1.23
N GLU A 44 0.62 11.92 -0.26
CA GLU A 44 0.48 12.72 0.98
C GLU A 44 1.76 12.78 1.82
N LYS A 45 2.56 11.71 1.83
CA LYS A 45 3.82 11.64 2.57
C LYS A 45 5.06 11.83 1.70
N ALA A 46 4.89 12.33 0.47
CA ALA A 46 5.98 12.57 -0.47
C ALA A 46 6.91 11.36 -0.67
N ARG A 47 6.35 10.14 -0.72
CA ARG A 47 7.07 8.88 -0.96
C ARG A 47 6.90 8.44 -2.40
N ASN A 48 7.46 9.21 -3.31
CA ASN A 48 7.42 8.98 -4.75
C ASN A 48 8.75 9.41 -5.41
N PRO A 49 9.15 8.77 -6.52
CA PRO A 49 10.41 9.10 -7.19
C PRO A 49 10.48 10.55 -7.70
N PHE A 50 9.33 11.22 -7.86
CA PHE A 50 9.27 12.61 -8.29
C PHE A 50 9.86 13.58 -7.27
N VAL A 51 9.79 13.26 -5.98
CA VAL A 51 10.37 14.10 -4.90
C VAL A 51 11.83 13.75 -4.64
N ASP A 52 12.23 12.49 -4.89
CA ASP A 52 13.63 12.07 -4.78
C ASP A 52 14.52 12.76 -5.83
N LEU A 53 13.96 13.10 -6.99
CA LEU A 53 14.64 13.86 -8.04
C LEU A 53 14.50 15.36 -7.75
N GLU A 54 15.62 16.04 -7.50
CA GLU A 54 15.63 17.49 -7.25
C GLU A 54 15.04 18.30 -8.41
N THR A 55 15.17 17.80 -9.64
CA THR A 55 14.69 18.42 -10.86
C THR A 55 13.22 18.83 -10.76
N GLY A 56 12.96 20.11 -11.02
CA GLY A 56 11.61 20.68 -10.98
C GLY A 56 11.23 21.30 -9.63
N THR A 57 11.98 21.05 -8.56
CA THR A 57 11.75 21.71 -7.25
C THR A 57 11.90 23.23 -7.35
N SER A 58 12.82 23.71 -8.20
CA SER A 58 12.98 25.14 -8.46
C SER A 58 11.73 25.82 -9.05
N LEU A 59 10.82 25.07 -9.67
CA LEU A 59 9.60 25.63 -10.26
C LEU A 59 8.59 26.11 -9.20
N TYR A 60 8.68 25.60 -7.96
CA TYR A 60 7.88 26.10 -6.84
C TYR A 60 8.25 27.52 -6.40
N PHE A 61 9.45 27.99 -6.77
CA PHE A 61 10.00 29.30 -6.40
C PHE A 61 10.28 30.15 -7.63
N ARG A 62 9.46 30.01 -8.69
CA ARG A 62 9.68 30.70 -9.95
C ARG A 62 9.52 32.22 -9.83
N ASP A 63 8.75 32.69 -8.85
CA ASP A 63 8.58 34.11 -8.52
C ASP A 63 9.92 34.79 -8.18
N THR A 64 10.87 34.06 -7.58
CA THR A 64 12.23 34.56 -7.29
C THR A 64 13.03 35.01 -8.50
N LYS A 65 12.58 34.70 -9.72
CA LYS A 65 13.19 35.18 -10.95
C LYS A 65 13.18 36.72 -11.03
N ASP A 66 12.16 37.37 -10.46
CA ASP A 66 12.08 38.82 -10.32
C ASP A 66 12.02 39.18 -8.83
N SER A 67 13.17 39.58 -8.28
CA SER A 67 13.30 39.87 -6.85
C SER A 67 12.48 41.08 -6.40
N ALA A 68 12.27 42.08 -7.26
CA ALA A 68 11.46 43.25 -6.92
C ALA A 68 9.97 42.90 -6.92
N GLU A 69 9.53 42.10 -7.89
CA GLU A 69 8.13 41.66 -7.99
C GLU A 69 7.74 40.72 -6.84
N ALA A 70 8.60 39.75 -6.52
CA ALA A 70 8.34 38.76 -5.46
C ALA A 70 8.10 39.42 -4.08
N VAL A 71 8.68 40.59 -3.86
CA VAL A 71 8.57 41.40 -2.64
C VAL A 71 7.40 42.39 -2.70
N ALA A 72 7.06 42.87 -3.89
CA ALA A 72 5.96 43.81 -4.13
C ALA A 72 4.59 43.13 -4.14
N HIS A 73 4.52 41.82 -4.46
CA HIS A 73 3.29 41.01 -4.49
C HIS A 73 2.21 41.57 -5.42
N ALA A 74 2.60 42.02 -6.61
CA ALA A 74 1.66 42.53 -7.60
C ALA A 74 0.84 41.39 -8.24
N ALA A 75 1.46 40.24 -8.51
CA ALA A 75 0.77 39.04 -8.96
C ALA A 75 0.32 38.16 -7.78
N ASP A 76 -0.93 37.69 -7.81
CA ASP A 76 -1.48 36.73 -6.82
C ASP A 76 -1.01 35.28 -7.08
N THR A 77 -0.36 35.02 -8.23
CA THR A 77 0.10 33.69 -8.62
C THR A 77 1.56 33.48 -8.27
N LYS A 78 1.80 32.87 -7.11
CA LYS A 78 3.12 32.43 -6.65
C LYS A 78 3.34 30.92 -6.74
N GLY A 79 2.27 30.16 -6.92
CA GLY A 79 2.29 28.70 -6.93
C GLY A 79 2.35 28.05 -8.32
N LEU A 80 2.85 26.82 -8.39
CA LEU A 80 2.89 26.05 -9.64
C LEU A 80 1.50 25.85 -10.28
N LYS A 81 0.45 25.72 -9.46
CA LYS A 81 -0.89 25.32 -9.91
C LYS A 81 -2.00 26.34 -9.60
N GLY A 82 -1.60 27.57 -9.32
CA GLY A 82 -2.53 28.65 -9.03
C GLY A 82 -1.90 29.68 -8.14
N MET A 83 -2.64 30.08 -7.11
CA MET A 83 -2.26 31.22 -6.30
C MET A 83 -1.06 30.90 -5.40
N ASP A 84 -1.11 29.80 -4.64
CA ASP A 84 -0.01 29.36 -3.78
C ASP A 84 0.37 27.89 -4.08
N ASN A 85 1.53 27.45 -3.59
CA ASN A 85 2.03 26.08 -3.81
C ASN A 85 1.13 24.99 -3.20
N ALA A 86 0.41 25.30 -2.13
CA ALA A 86 -0.33 24.34 -1.32
C ALA A 86 -1.76 24.82 -1.03
N LEU A 87 -2.50 25.20 -2.08
CA LEU A 87 -3.91 25.56 -1.96
C LEU A 87 -4.75 24.32 -1.58
N ASP A 88 -4.71 23.28 -2.42
CA ASP A 88 -5.36 22.00 -2.16
C ASP A 88 -4.45 20.80 -2.45
N LEU A 89 -3.56 20.49 -1.51
CA LEU A 89 -2.64 19.36 -1.66
C LEU A 89 -3.34 18.00 -1.69
N TYR A 90 -4.48 17.87 -1.00
CA TYR A 90 -5.11 16.58 -0.76
C TYR A 90 -6.26 16.25 -1.70
N ASN A 91 -6.91 17.25 -2.30
CA ASN A 91 -8.18 17.08 -3.02
C ASN A 91 -8.01 17.18 -4.53
N GLU A 92 -7.29 18.18 -5.00
CA GLU A 92 -7.36 18.65 -6.38
C GLU A 92 -6.79 17.63 -7.38
N TYR A 93 -5.67 16.97 -7.05
CA TYR A 93 -5.09 15.92 -7.91
C TYR A 93 -6.02 14.69 -8.07
N ARG A 94 -7.04 14.53 -7.21
CA ARG A 94 -7.96 13.39 -7.25
C ARG A 94 -9.01 13.47 -8.36
N ILE A 95 -9.09 14.60 -9.07
CA ILE A 95 -9.97 14.76 -10.24
C ILE A 95 -9.56 13.85 -11.41
N VAL A 96 -8.28 13.48 -11.48
CA VAL A 96 -7.77 12.58 -12.50
C VAL A 96 -8.27 11.15 -12.24
N PRO A 97 -8.78 10.44 -13.27
CA PRO A 97 -9.14 9.03 -13.13
C PRO A 97 -7.98 8.19 -12.58
N ASP A 98 -8.22 7.49 -11.47
CA ASP A 98 -7.21 6.66 -10.83
C ASP A 98 -7.08 5.30 -11.52
N LEU A 99 -6.26 5.29 -12.59
CA LEU A 99 -5.98 4.11 -13.41
C LEU A 99 -5.09 3.10 -12.67
N TYR A 100 -4.11 3.61 -11.92
CA TYR A 100 -3.10 2.81 -11.21
C TYR A 100 -3.17 3.09 -9.71
N PRO A 101 -4.20 2.58 -9.02
CA PRO A 101 -4.40 2.85 -7.61
C PRO A 101 -3.26 2.32 -6.74
N GLU A 102 -3.01 3.01 -5.62
CA GLU A 102 -1.96 2.70 -4.67
C GLU A 102 -2.07 1.30 -4.03
N GLY A 103 -3.28 0.80 -3.83
CA GLY A 103 -3.55 -0.52 -3.29
C GLY A 103 -3.23 -0.66 -1.79
N PHE A 104 -2.98 -1.89 -1.35
CA PHE A 104 -2.61 -2.18 0.05
C PHE A 104 -1.12 -1.94 0.28
N GLN A 105 -0.78 -1.03 1.20
CA GLN A 105 0.62 -0.61 1.39
C GLN A 105 1.21 -0.89 2.78
N TRP A 106 0.44 -1.43 3.71
CA TRP A 106 0.89 -1.60 5.09
C TRP A 106 2.02 -2.65 5.17
N LYS A 107 3.14 -2.26 5.79
CA LYS A 107 4.33 -3.11 5.95
C LYS A 107 4.62 -3.42 7.43
N HIS A 108 3.60 -3.40 8.28
CA HIS A 108 3.76 -3.76 9.70
C HIS A 108 4.07 -5.24 9.88
N LYS A 109 3.63 -6.06 8.92
CA LYS A 109 3.89 -7.50 8.80
C LYS A 109 4.49 -7.80 7.44
N LEU A 110 5.12 -8.96 7.31
CA LEU A 110 5.57 -9.46 6.00
C LEU A 110 4.38 -9.79 5.10
N ASN A 111 4.62 -9.80 3.78
CA ASN A 111 3.60 -10.17 2.80
C ASN A 111 3.05 -11.58 3.05
N THR A 112 3.90 -12.50 3.49
CA THR A 112 3.55 -13.88 3.83
C THR A 112 2.63 -13.96 5.05
N GLU A 113 2.85 -13.13 6.08
CA GLU A 113 2.01 -13.08 7.28
C GLU A 113 0.62 -12.51 6.97
N TYR A 114 0.54 -11.47 6.13
CA TYR A 114 -0.76 -10.94 5.67
C TYR A 114 -1.53 -11.98 4.83
N ASN A 115 -0.84 -12.69 3.94
CA ASN A 115 -1.43 -13.76 3.14
C ASN A 115 -1.93 -14.91 4.05
N GLN A 116 -1.10 -15.38 4.97
CA GLN A 116 -1.42 -16.44 5.93
C GLN A 116 -2.70 -16.14 6.72
N TRP A 117 -2.88 -14.91 7.19
CA TRP A 117 -4.04 -14.53 8.00
C TRP A 117 -5.33 -14.37 7.17
N ARG A 118 -5.23 -13.84 5.95
CA ARG A 118 -6.40 -13.35 5.17
C ARG A 118 -6.80 -14.24 4.00
N SER A 119 -6.03 -15.28 3.69
CA SER A 119 -6.23 -16.09 2.50
C SER A 119 -6.04 -17.58 2.76
N ASN A 120 -7.00 -18.38 2.30
CA ASN A 120 -6.88 -19.83 2.21
C ASN A 120 -5.80 -20.28 1.22
N THR A 121 -5.35 -19.42 0.31
CA THR A 121 -4.31 -19.76 -0.68
C THR A 121 -2.96 -20.06 -0.03
N TRP A 122 -2.70 -19.52 1.16
CA TRP A 122 -1.47 -19.81 1.91
C TRP A 122 -1.29 -21.29 2.24
N LEU A 123 -2.39 -22.04 2.42
CA LEU A 123 -2.36 -23.47 2.71
C LEU A 123 -1.96 -24.33 1.50
N THR A 124 -2.04 -23.78 0.29
CA THR A 124 -1.77 -24.50 -0.97
C THR A 124 -0.65 -23.81 -1.76
N PRO A 125 0.58 -23.77 -1.23
CA PRO A 125 1.70 -23.07 -1.85
C PRO A 125 2.06 -23.60 -3.24
N ASP A 126 1.85 -24.90 -3.47
CA ASP A 126 2.25 -25.58 -4.70
C ASP A 126 1.30 -25.27 -5.87
N LEU A 127 0.12 -24.70 -5.57
CA LEU A 127 -0.91 -24.37 -6.55
C LEU A 127 -0.83 -22.92 -7.05
N ILE A 128 0.11 -22.12 -6.53
CA ILE A 128 0.21 -20.69 -6.81
C ILE A 128 1.54 -20.42 -7.51
N PRO A 129 1.55 -19.69 -8.64
CA PRO A 129 2.78 -19.32 -9.30
C PRO A 129 3.55 -18.27 -8.48
N GLN A 130 4.85 -18.12 -8.78
CA GLN A 130 5.78 -17.39 -7.91
C GLN A 130 5.42 -15.90 -7.78
N GLU A 131 4.95 -15.28 -8.88
CA GLU A 131 4.54 -13.87 -8.95
C GLU A 131 3.36 -13.54 -8.03
N HIS A 132 2.49 -14.51 -7.78
CA HIS A 132 1.28 -14.35 -6.96
C HIS A 132 1.47 -14.83 -5.51
N ARG A 133 2.60 -15.47 -5.20
CA ARG A 133 2.89 -15.98 -3.87
C ARG A 133 3.00 -14.84 -2.86
N GLY A 134 2.21 -14.90 -1.78
CA GLY A 134 2.19 -13.86 -0.75
C GLY A 134 1.47 -12.56 -1.16
N ARG A 135 0.76 -12.55 -2.30
CA ARG A 135 0.06 -11.35 -2.81
C ARG A 135 -1.44 -11.35 -2.56
N PHE A 136 -2.04 -12.52 -2.36
CA PHE A 136 -3.48 -12.61 -2.13
C PHE A 136 -3.86 -12.29 -0.68
N LEU A 137 -4.91 -11.49 -0.52
CA LEU A 137 -5.53 -11.18 0.78
C LEU A 137 -7.02 -11.55 0.79
N CYS A 138 -7.38 -12.59 0.04
CA CYS A 138 -8.76 -13.04 -0.11
C CYS A 138 -8.85 -14.56 -0.17
N ASN A 139 -10.05 -15.08 0.12
CA ASN A 139 -10.35 -16.49 -0.02
C ASN A 139 -10.89 -16.74 -1.42
N PHE A 140 -10.45 -17.85 -2.02
CA PHE A 140 -10.93 -18.29 -3.32
C PHE A 140 -11.77 -19.55 -3.19
N GLN A 141 -12.85 -19.57 -3.95
CA GLN A 141 -13.66 -20.75 -4.21
C GLN A 141 -13.14 -21.44 -5.47
N LEU A 142 -12.99 -22.77 -5.37
CA LEU A 142 -12.63 -23.63 -6.48
C LEU A 142 -13.90 -24.27 -7.08
N ASN A 143 -14.15 -24.05 -8.37
CA ASN A 143 -15.29 -24.63 -9.06
C ASN A 143 -14.80 -25.48 -10.24
N VAL A 144 -14.90 -26.80 -10.09
CA VAL A 144 -14.58 -27.73 -11.18
C VAL A 144 -15.75 -27.78 -12.14
N VAL A 145 -15.47 -27.59 -13.42
CA VAL A 145 -16.49 -27.45 -14.46
C VAL A 145 -16.75 -28.79 -15.15
N ALA A 146 -15.68 -29.48 -15.54
CA ALA A 146 -15.76 -30.76 -16.22
C ALA A 146 -14.45 -31.54 -16.04
N TYR A 147 -14.60 -32.87 -16.01
CA TYR A 147 -13.54 -33.82 -16.28
C TYR A 147 -13.86 -34.55 -17.58
N ASP A 148 -12.84 -34.89 -18.34
CA ASP A 148 -12.94 -35.66 -19.57
C ASP A 148 -11.72 -36.57 -19.71
N MET A 149 -11.84 -37.67 -20.44
CA MET A 149 -10.76 -38.64 -20.64
C MET A 149 -10.25 -38.54 -22.07
N ARG A 150 -8.93 -38.38 -22.21
CA ARG A 150 -8.25 -38.34 -23.50
C ARG A 150 -7.26 -39.49 -23.60
N VAL A 151 -7.29 -40.18 -24.74
CA VAL A 151 -6.28 -41.20 -25.05
C VAL A 151 -5.06 -40.49 -25.61
N VAL A 152 -3.92 -40.67 -24.96
CA VAL A 152 -2.64 -40.09 -25.35
C VAL A 152 -1.75 -41.21 -25.84
N LYS A 153 -1.35 -41.10 -27.10
CA LYS A 153 -0.52 -42.10 -27.77
C LYS A 153 0.95 -41.67 -27.67
N PHE A 154 1.73 -42.36 -26.83
CA PHE A 154 3.18 -42.14 -26.71
C PHE A 154 3.95 -42.85 -27.82
N SER A 155 3.44 -44.02 -28.22
CA SER A 155 4.02 -44.87 -29.27
C SER A 155 2.90 -45.68 -29.92
N PRO A 156 3.07 -46.29 -31.12
CA PRO A 156 2.08 -47.22 -31.66
C PRO A 156 1.62 -48.31 -30.68
N LYS A 157 2.48 -48.71 -29.74
CA LYS A 157 2.19 -49.72 -28.70
C LYS A 157 1.84 -49.15 -27.32
N ASP A 158 2.30 -47.94 -26.97
CA ASP A 158 2.03 -47.32 -25.64
C ASP A 158 0.92 -46.25 -25.75
N HIS A 159 -0.24 -46.59 -25.19
CA HIS A 159 -1.43 -45.75 -25.14
C HIS A 159 -1.81 -45.56 -23.69
N ARG A 160 -1.85 -44.31 -23.23
CA ARG A 160 -2.22 -43.98 -21.85
C ARG A 160 -3.50 -43.18 -21.84
N GLN A 161 -4.28 -43.35 -20.78
CA GLN A 161 -5.44 -42.52 -20.52
C GLN A 161 -5.00 -41.35 -19.65
N TRP A 162 -5.15 -40.13 -20.16
CA TRP A 162 -4.95 -38.91 -19.40
C TRP A 162 -6.28 -38.22 -19.19
N ILE A 163 -6.36 -37.43 -18.12
CA ILE A 163 -7.56 -36.74 -17.70
C ILE A 163 -7.41 -35.26 -18.04
N TYR A 164 -8.39 -34.75 -18.75
CA TYR A 164 -8.58 -33.34 -19.00
C TYR A 164 -9.47 -32.73 -17.91
N CYS A 165 -9.04 -31.62 -17.34
CA CYS A 165 -9.77 -30.89 -16.31
C CYS A 165 -9.99 -29.45 -16.75
N VAL A 166 -11.19 -28.93 -16.54
CA VAL A 166 -11.51 -27.50 -16.70
C VAL A 166 -12.11 -27.00 -15.41
N LEU A 167 -11.60 -25.88 -14.93
CA LEU A 167 -12.07 -25.26 -13.70
C LEU A 167 -11.89 -23.75 -13.73
N TYR A 168 -12.58 -23.09 -12.81
CA TYR A 168 -12.35 -21.69 -12.52
C TYR A 168 -12.25 -21.46 -11.01
N VAL A 169 -11.50 -20.43 -10.66
CA VAL A 169 -11.25 -19.99 -9.30
C VAL A 169 -11.78 -18.58 -9.17
N GLY A 170 -12.48 -18.27 -8.07
CA GLY A 170 -13.02 -16.92 -7.90
C GLY A 170 -13.39 -16.59 -6.47
N SER A 171 -13.40 -15.29 -6.16
CA SER A 171 -13.50 -14.78 -4.78
C SER A 171 -14.81 -14.05 -4.48
N GLY A 172 -15.57 -13.65 -5.51
CA GLY A 172 -16.73 -12.75 -5.37
C GLY A 172 -16.35 -11.31 -5.00
N LYS A 173 -15.03 -11.00 -4.97
CA LYS A 173 -14.46 -9.71 -4.56
C LYS A 173 -13.81 -8.94 -5.72
N GLY A 174 -14.11 -9.27 -6.97
CA GLY A 174 -13.48 -8.66 -8.15
C GLY A 174 -12.38 -9.49 -8.81
N LEU A 175 -12.01 -10.65 -8.25
CA LEU A 175 -10.92 -11.50 -8.74
C LEU A 175 -11.42 -12.91 -9.09
N ALA A 176 -11.17 -13.33 -10.32
CA ALA A 176 -11.39 -14.70 -10.77
C ALA A 176 -10.45 -15.07 -11.94
N GLY A 177 -10.17 -16.35 -12.10
CA GLY A 177 -9.35 -16.90 -13.19
C GLY A 177 -9.84 -18.29 -13.59
N TRP A 178 -9.43 -18.76 -14.76
CA TRP A 178 -9.80 -20.08 -15.26
C TRP A 178 -8.60 -20.81 -15.87
N GLY A 179 -8.64 -22.13 -15.84
CA GLY A 179 -7.55 -22.97 -16.30
C GLY A 179 -8.03 -24.32 -16.83
N ARG A 180 -7.20 -24.95 -17.66
CA ARG A 180 -7.48 -26.24 -18.29
C ARG A 180 -6.19 -27.06 -18.44
N ALA A 181 -6.15 -28.26 -17.88
CA ALA A 181 -4.95 -29.09 -17.98
C ALA A 181 -5.30 -30.51 -18.42
N VAL A 182 -4.35 -31.16 -19.09
CA VAL A 182 -4.39 -32.60 -19.37
C VAL A 182 -3.21 -33.23 -18.64
N ALA A 183 -3.47 -34.19 -17.75
CA ALA A 183 -2.43 -34.84 -16.97
C ALA A 183 -2.71 -36.34 -16.76
N PRO A 184 -1.72 -37.15 -16.30
CA PRO A 184 -1.89 -38.58 -16.12
C PRO A 184 -2.99 -38.96 -15.13
N SER A 185 -3.12 -38.24 -14.01
CA SER A 185 -4.12 -38.51 -12.97
C SER A 185 -5.09 -37.34 -12.76
N THR A 186 -6.25 -37.63 -12.14
CA THR A 186 -7.28 -36.62 -11.85
C THR A 186 -6.75 -35.49 -10.97
N ASN A 187 -5.98 -35.83 -9.94
CA ASN A 187 -5.44 -34.87 -8.98
C ASN A 187 -4.36 -34.00 -9.61
N GLU A 188 -3.47 -34.58 -10.42
CA GLU A 188 -2.47 -33.81 -11.16
C GLU A 188 -3.13 -32.85 -12.16
N ALA A 189 -4.13 -33.32 -12.92
CA ALA A 189 -4.86 -32.47 -13.86
C ALA A 189 -5.57 -31.33 -13.15
N ARG A 190 -6.12 -31.59 -11.96
CA ARG A 190 -6.74 -30.56 -11.11
C ARG A 190 -5.71 -29.55 -10.61
N HIS A 191 -4.57 -29.99 -10.10
CA HIS A 191 -3.54 -29.08 -9.59
C HIS A 191 -2.94 -28.21 -10.70
N GLU A 192 -2.64 -28.80 -11.87
CA GLU A 192 -2.16 -28.05 -13.04
C GLU A 192 -3.19 -27.01 -13.50
N ALA A 193 -4.46 -27.40 -13.61
CA ALA A 193 -5.50 -26.46 -14.00
C ALA A 193 -5.71 -25.34 -12.97
N ILE A 194 -5.49 -25.59 -11.67
CA ILE A 194 -5.52 -24.54 -10.63
C ILE A 194 -4.34 -23.58 -10.79
N ARG A 195 -3.12 -24.09 -11.03
CA ARG A 195 -1.94 -23.24 -11.25
C ARG A 195 -2.13 -22.35 -12.48
N GLU A 196 -2.63 -22.93 -13.57
CA GLU A 196 -2.95 -22.17 -14.78
C GLU A 196 -4.06 -21.13 -14.52
N ALA A 197 -5.09 -21.48 -13.74
CA ALA A 197 -6.15 -20.53 -13.38
C ALA A 197 -5.63 -19.34 -12.57
N PHE A 198 -4.69 -19.55 -11.64
CA PHE A 198 -4.04 -18.46 -10.92
C PHE A 198 -3.08 -17.66 -11.79
N SER A 199 -2.42 -18.29 -12.76
CA SER A 199 -1.56 -17.59 -13.74
C SER A 199 -2.40 -16.69 -14.65
N ASN A 200 -3.63 -17.11 -14.97
CA ASN A 200 -4.58 -16.36 -15.80
C ASN A 200 -5.62 -15.58 -14.98
N ILE A 201 -5.25 -15.10 -13.79
CA ILE A 201 -6.19 -14.36 -12.94
C ILE A 201 -6.53 -12.99 -13.55
N ILE A 202 -7.81 -12.65 -13.55
CA ILE A 202 -8.33 -11.38 -14.06
C ILE A 202 -8.97 -10.62 -12.90
N ALA A 203 -8.69 -9.33 -12.85
CA ALA A 203 -9.32 -8.38 -11.94
C ALA A 203 -10.31 -7.51 -12.70
N VAL A 204 -11.45 -7.21 -12.07
CA VAL A 204 -12.47 -6.31 -12.63
C VAL A 204 -12.62 -5.11 -11.71
N ASP A 205 -12.74 -3.92 -12.30
CA ASP A 205 -13.13 -2.72 -11.58
C ASP A 205 -14.65 -2.74 -11.30
N LEU A 206 -15.01 -2.85 -10.02
CA LEU A 206 -16.40 -2.97 -9.58
C LEU A 206 -17.06 -1.63 -9.24
N GLU A 207 -16.40 -0.48 -9.46
CA GLU A 207 -17.03 0.84 -9.27
C GLU A 207 -18.32 1.03 -10.08
N GLN A 208 -18.45 0.32 -11.21
CA GLN A 208 -19.63 0.38 -12.08
C GLN A 208 -20.55 -0.85 -11.94
N GLU A 209 -20.16 -1.84 -11.12
CA GLU A 209 -20.91 -3.07 -10.81
C GLU A 209 -21.38 -3.92 -12.02
N GLY A 210 -20.88 -3.62 -13.23
CA GLY A 210 -21.29 -4.22 -14.48
C GLY A 210 -20.72 -3.48 -15.71
N PRO A 211 -20.88 -4.05 -16.92
CA PRO A 211 -20.49 -3.40 -18.17
C PRO A 211 -21.43 -2.22 -18.47
N MET A 212 -20.88 -1.04 -18.82
CA MET A 212 -21.67 0.14 -19.19
C MET A 212 -21.96 0.23 -20.70
N TYR A 213 -21.36 -0.65 -21.49
CA TYR A 213 -21.54 -0.74 -22.94
C TYR A 213 -21.51 -2.22 -23.36
N PRO A 214 -22.11 -2.58 -24.52
CA PRO A 214 -22.07 -3.94 -25.01
C PRO A 214 -20.67 -4.32 -25.50
N VAL A 215 -20.09 -5.36 -24.91
CA VAL A 215 -18.83 -5.97 -25.32
C VAL A 215 -19.13 -7.18 -26.20
N ARG A 216 -18.57 -7.19 -27.41
CA ARG A 216 -18.72 -8.28 -28.39
C ARG A 216 -17.35 -8.90 -28.63
N VAL A 217 -17.20 -10.17 -28.25
CA VAL A 217 -15.94 -10.90 -28.39
C VAL A 217 -16.20 -12.26 -29.04
N ASN A 218 -15.20 -12.76 -29.76
CA ASN A 218 -15.21 -14.09 -30.33
C ASN A 218 -14.01 -14.87 -29.78
N ALA A 219 -14.29 -15.93 -29.00
CA ALA A 219 -13.28 -16.84 -28.47
C ALA A 219 -13.42 -18.18 -29.19
N ASP A 220 -12.44 -18.55 -30.03
CA ASP A 220 -12.35 -19.86 -30.70
C ASP A 220 -13.69 -20.41 -31.26
N GLY A 221 -14.39 -19.60 -32.07
CA GLY A 221 -15.68 -19.99 -32.68
C GLY A 221 -16.93 -19.72 -31.83
N VAL A 222 -16.76 -19.15 -30.64
CA VAL A 222 -17.82 -18.80 -29.69
C VAL A 222 -18.01 -17.28 -29.66
N ARG A 223 -19.18 -16.80 -30.09
CA ARG A 223 -19.52 -15.38 -30.04
C ARG A 223 -20.18 -15.06 -28.71
N VAL A 224 -19.54 -14.20 -27.93
CA VAL A 224 -20.01 -13.77 -26.62
C VAL A 224 -20.42 -12.31 -26.66
N LEU A 225 -21.59 -12.03 -26.10
CA LEU A 225 -22.13 -10.70 -25.88
C LEU A 225 -22.31 -10.47 -24.38
N LEU A 226 -21.47 -9.61 -23.82
CA LEU A 226 -21.60 -9.11 -22.45
C LEU A 226 -22.22 -7.70 -22.53
N TYR A 227 -23.35 -7.47 -21.87
CA TYR A 227 -24.15 -6.26 -22.02
C TYR A 227 -24.71 -5.73 -20.70
N PRO A 228 -24.98 -4.42 -20.57
CA PRO A 228 -25.63 -3.85 -19.39
C PRO A 228 -27.04 -4.42 -19.20
N ALA A 229 -27.35 -4.87 -17.99
CA ALA A 229 -28.68 -5.38 -17.66
C ALA A 229 -29.13 -4.91 -16.27
N LYS A 230 -30.45 -4.85 -16.03
CA LYS A 230 -31.01 -4.52 -14.69
C LYS A 230 -30.56 -5.51 -13.61
N ARG A 231 -30.22 -6.73 -14.01
CA ARG A 231 -29.94 -7.86 -13.13
C ARG A 231 -29.07 -8.88 -13.88
N ILE A 232 -28.44 -9.81 -13.19
CA ILE A 232 -27.71 -10.90 -13.84
C ILE A 232 -28.66 -11.77 -14.67
N VAL A 233 -28.44 -11.80 -15.99
CA VAL A 233 -29.19 -12.65 -16.93
C VAL A 233 -28.21 -13.43 -17.79
N ALA A 234 -28.02 -14.70 -17.44
CA ALA A 234 -27.12 -15.61 -18.15
C ALA A 234 -27.47 -17.08 -17.87
N ASN A 235 -26.83 -18.01 -18.58
CA ASN A 235 -26.85 -19.44 -18.23
C ASN A 235 -26.31 -19.63 -16.79
N PHE A 236 -26.84 -20.59 -16.03
CA PHE A 236 -26.45 -20.88 -14.66
C PHE A 236 -24.94 -20.80 -14.40
N ARG A 237 -24.13 -21.51 -15.20
CA ARG A 237 -22.66 -21.50 -15.04
C ARG A 237 -22.03 -20.13 -15.33
N VAL A 238 -22.53 -19.44 -16.35
CA VAL A 238 -22.06 -18.10 -16.72
C VAL A 238 -22.44 -17.08 -15.65
N ALA A 239 -23.64 -17.20 -15.09
CA ALA A 239 -24.10 -16.36 -14.00
C ALA A 239 -23.20 -16.53 -12.76
N ASP A 240 -22.80 -17.75 -12.43
CA ASP A 240 -21.89 -18.00 -11.30
C ASP A 240 -20.48 -17.45 -11.56
N ILE A 241 -19.96 -17.53 -12.78
CA ILE A 241 -18.70 -16.90 -13.16
C ILE A 241 -18.80 -15.37 -13.01
N LEU A 242 -19.87 -14.75 -13.49
CA LEU A 242 -20.08 -13.30 -13.30
C LEU A 242 -20.23 -12.93 -11.81
N CYS A 243 -20.83 -13.81 -11.00
CA CYS A 243 -20.89 -13.64 -9.55
C CYS A 243 -19.51 -13.79 -8.90
N ALA A 244 -18.65 -14.65 -9.42
CA ALA A 244 -17.28 -14.83 -8.95
C ALA A 244 -16.41 -13.57 -9.15
N PHE A 245 -16.71 -12.78 -10.18
CA PHE A 245 -16.19 -11.42 -10.33
C PHE A 245 -16.90 -10.38 -9.45
N GLY A 246 -18.09 -10.65 -8.92
CA GLY A 246 -18.85 -9.71 -8.10
C GLY A 246 -19.79 -8.80 -8.88
N PHE A 247 -20.08 -9.08 -10.16
CA PHE A 247 -21.03 -8.29 -10.92
C PHE A 247 -22.45 -8.37 -10.36
N GLN A 248 -23.19 -7.27 -10.47
CA GLN A 248 -24.61 -7.20 -10.12
C GLN A 248 -25.48 -6.89 -11.34
N HIS A 249 -24.96 -6.05 -12.24
CA HIS A 249 -25.69 -5.45 -13.36
C HIS A 249 -25.16 -5.91 -14.73
N ALA A 250 -25.00 -7.22 -14.92
CA ALA A 250 -24.41 -7.79 -16.14
C ALA A 250 -25.31 -8.87 -16.78
N GLY A 251 -25.65 -8.68 -18.05
CA GLY A 251 -26.24 -9.73 -18.89
C GLY A 251 -25.18 -10.36 -19.76
N CYS A 252 -25.20 -11.68 -19.93
CA CYS A 252 -24.27 -12.37 -20.82
C CYS A 252 -24.99 -13.41 -21.67
N ARG A 253 -24.77 -13.34 -22.98
CA ARG A 253 -25.29 -14.28 -23.96
C ARG A 253 -24.14 -14.88 -24.76
N ILE A 254 -24.16 -16.21 -24.87
CA ILE A 254 -23.20 -16.98 -25.65
C ILE A 254 -23.93 -17.62 -26.81
N ASN A 255 -23.50 -17.31 -28.04
CA ASN A 255 -24.00 -17.92 -29.26
C ASN A 255 -22.84 -18.66 -29.94
N LEU A 256 -23.01 -19.96 -30.22
CA LEU A 256 -22.04 -20.71 -31.01
C LEU A 256 -22.30 -20.49 -32.49
N LYS A 257 -21.23 -20.41 -33.28
CA LYS A 257 -21.30 -20.10 -34.71
C LYS A 257 -21.76 -21.30 -35.58
N ALA A 258 -21.81 -22.52 -35.03
CA ALA A 258 -22.19 -23.74 -35.75
C ALA A 258 -23.23 -24.56 -34.96
N SER A 259 -24.32 -24.98 -35.61
CA SER A 259 -25.32 -25.92 -35.06
C SER A 259 -24.76 -27.32 -34.82
N ASN A 260 -23.59 -27.63 -35.40
CA ASN A 260 -23.05 -29.00 -35.45
C ASN A 260 -21.94 -29.26 -34.41
N ASN A 261 -21.60 -28.28 -33.56
CA ASN A 261 -20.62 -28.49 -32.49
C ASN A 261 -21.35 -28.41 -31.13
N PRO A 262 -21.36 -29.47 -30.31
CA PRO A 262 -22.03 -29.44 -29.02
C PRO A 262 -21.44 -28.35 -28.13
N ARG A 263 -22.29 -27.74 -27.27
CA ARG A 263 -21.88 -26.72 -26.29
C ARG A 263 -20.84 -27.32 -25.33
N SER A 264 -19.56 -27.14 -25.63
CA SER A 264 -18.49 -27.59 -24.74
C SER A 264 -18.48 -26.76 -23.45
N PRO A 265 -18.27 -27.41 -22.28
CA PRO A 265 -18.06 -26.71 -21.02
C PRO A 265 -16.89 -25.73 -21.08
N THR A 266 -15.81 -26.06 -21.81
CA THR A 266 -14.61 -25.24 -21.95
C THR A 266 -14.92 -23.90 -22.61
N HIS A 267 -15.56 -23.96 -23.79
CA HIS A 267 -15.95 -22.79 -24.58
C HIS A 267 -16.88 -21.83 -23.83
N THR A 268 -17.72 -22.37 -22.94
CA THR A 268 -18.60 -21.55 -22.09
C THR A 268 -17.82 -20.74 -21.07
N VAL A 269 -16.79 -21.33 -20.45
CA VAL A 269 -15.95 -20.66 -19.46
C VAL A 269 -15.05 -19.65 -20.16
N GLU A 270 -14.26 -20.12 -21.11
CA GLU A 270 -13.28 -19.33 -21.86
C GLU A 270 -13.91 -18.07 -22.48
N GLY A 271 -15.06 -18.23 -23.17
CA GLY A 271 -15.71 -17.10 -23.82
C GLY A 271 -16.17 -16.00 -22.85
N VAL A 272 -16.59 -16.36 -21.64
CA VAL A 272 -17.00 -15.37 -20.62
C VAL A 272 -15.79 -14.67 -20.04
N PHE A 273 -14.74 -15.42 -19.71
CA PHE A 273 -13.50 -14.84 -19.20
C PHE A 273 -12.86 -13.90 -20.24
N GLU A 274 -12.87 -14.25 -21.52
CA GLU A 274 -12.35 -13.39 -22.59
C GLU A 274 -13.22 -12.13 -22.80
N ALA A 275 -14.55 -12.26 -22.68
CA ALA A 275 -15.45 -11.10 -22.72
C ALA A 275 -15.23 -10.14 -21.54
N VAL A 276 -14.97 -10.67 -20.34
CA VAL A 276 -14.65 -9.86 -19.15
C VAL A 276 -13.26 -9.24 -19.29
N LYS A 277 -12.28 -9.96 -19.82
CA LYS A 277 -10.93 -9.44 -20.09
C LYS A 277 -10.92 -8.28 -21.08
N ALA A 278 -11.84 -8.29 -22.06
CA ALA A 278 -12.00 -7.22 -23.04
C ALA A 278 -12.79 -5.99 -22.51
N LEU A 279 -13.35 -6.07 -21.30
CA LEU A 279 -14.11 -4.98 -20.69
C LEU A 279 -13.15 -3.86 -20.23
N ARG A 280 -13.43 -2.63 -20.64
CA ARG A 280 -12.73 -1.43 -20.16
C ARG A 280 -13.55 -0.73 -19.08
N SER A 281 -12.87 -0.21 -18.07
CA SER A 281 -13.54 0.57 -17.02
C SER A 281 -13.95 1.95 -17.55
N VAL A 282 -14.97 2.57 -16.94
CA VAL A 282 -15.42 3.92 -17.33
C VAL A 282 -14.34 4.97 -17.08
N SER A 283 -13.59 4.81 -15.99
CA SER A 283 -12.45 5.68 -15.64
C SER A 283 -11.34 5.60 -16.70
N GLU A 284 -11.02 4.39 -17.19
CA GLU A 284 -10.08 4.18 -18.29
C GLU A 284 -10.57 4.80 -19.61
N ILE A 285 -11.86 4.63 -19.94
CA ILE A 285 -12.45 5.24 -21.14
C ILE A 285 -12.40 6.78 -21.07
N ALA A 286 -12.68 7.37 -19.90
CA ALA A 286 -12.62 8.81 -19.71
C ALA A 286 -11.19 9.34 -19.89
N ALA A 287 -10.21 8.68 -19.27
CA ALA A 287 -8.80 9.02 -19.40
C ALA A 287 -8.31 8.86 -20.86
N SER A 288 -8.70 7.79 -21.54
CA SER A 288 -8.39 7.55 -22.96
C SER A 288 -8.91 8.65 -23.88
N ARG A 289 -9.95 9.38 -23.47
CA ARG A 289 -10.51 10.51 -24.23
C ARG A 289 -9.96 11.87 -23.78
N GLY A 290 -9.08 11.92 -22.77
CA GLY A 290 -8.61 13.15 -22.16
C GLY A 290 -9.73 13.97 -21.50
N LYS A 291 -10.79 13.31 -20.99
CA LYS A 291 -11.94 13.98 -20.39
C LYS A 291 -12.08 13.65 -18.91
N VAL A 292 -12.58 14.61 -18.16
CA VAL A 292 -12.90 14.44 -16.74
C VAL A 292 -14.23 13.68 -16.61
N PRO A 293 -14.27 12.55 -15.88
CA PRO A 293 -15.52 11.84 -15.61
C PRO A 293 -16.36 12.63 -14.60
N HIS A 294 -17.67 12.66 -14.81
CA HIS A 294 -18.59 13.39 -13.93
C HIS A 294 -18.48 12.97 -12.46
N SER A 295 -18.24 11.68 -12.20
CA SER A 295 -18.12 11.13 -10.85
C SER A 295 -16.94 11.69 -10.04
N LEU A 296 -15.90 12.26 -10.66
CA LEU A 296 -14.72 12.77 -9.95
C LEU A 296 -14.69 14.29 -9.79
N ILE A 297 -15.67 15.00 -10.35
CA ILE A 297 -15.70 16.48 -10.34
C ILE A 297 -15.77 17.03 -8.92
N TYR A 298 -16.41 16.33 -7.97
CA TYR A 298 -16.52 16.80 -6.60
C TYR A 298 -15.15 17.07 -5.92
N ASN A 299 -14.06 16.45 -6.40
CA ASN A 299 -12.73 16.64 -5.82
C ASN A 299 -12.14 18.04 -6.08
N ILE A 300 -12.60 18.78 -7.09
CA ILE A 300 -12.15 20.16 -7.36
C ILE A 300 -12.90 21.20 -6.53
N TYR A 301 -13.95 20.79 -5.81
CA TYR A 301 -14.80 21.70 -5.07
C TYR A 301 -14.04 22.55 -4.04
N PRO A 302 -13.14 21.98 -3.19
CA PRO A 302 -12.37 22.79 -2.26
C PRO A 302 -11.54 23.89 -2.95
N TYR A 303 -10.94 23.55 -4.10
CA TYR A 303 -10.09 24.49 -4.85
C TYR A 303 -10.91 25.66 -5.37
N LEU A 304 -12.05 25.37 -6.00
CA LEU A 304 -12.97 26.40 -6.49
C LEU A 304 -13.55 27.25 -5.36
N GLU A 305 -13.76 26.63 -4.20
CA GLU A 305 -14.31 27.32 -3.02
C GLU A 305 -13.27 28.28 -2.41
N GLU A 306 -12.00 27.91 -2.36
CA GLU A 306 -10.93 28.81 -1.94
C GLU A 306 -10.71 29.95 -2.94
N VAL A 307 -10.77 29.68 -4.25
CA VAL A 307 -10.75 30.73 -5.29
C VAL A 307 -11.90 31.72 -5.08
N ARG A 308 -13.10 31.24 -4.73
CA ARG A 308 -14.26 32.09 -4.42
C ARG A 308 -14.03 32.94 -3.15
N ARG A 309 -13.38 32.34 -2.14
CA ARG A 309 -13.16 32.93 -0.79
C ARG A 309 -11.92 33.80 -0.69
N ARG A 310 -10.97 33.75 -1.63
CA ARG A 310 -9.67 34.46 -1.58
C ARG A 310 -9.76 35.99 -1.61
N LYS A 311 -10.96 36.58 -1.67
CA LYS A 311 -11.13 38.04 -1.70
C LYS A 311 -10.68 38.70 -0.39
N GLY A 312 -10.20 39.94 -0.50
CA GLY A 312 -9.78 40.74 0.66
C GLY A 312 -8.47 40.24 1.26
N MET A 313 -8.42 40.13 2.59
CA MET A 313 -7.19 39.79 3.32
C MET A 313 -6.58 38.44 2.95
N MET A 314 -7.38 37.50 2.43
CA MET A 314 -6.90 36.16 2.06
C MET A 314 -6.04 36.14 0.78
N ALA A 315 -6.09 37.20 -0.04
CA ALA A 315 -5.18 37.38 -1.18
C ALA A 315 -3.95 38.23 -0.82
N MET A 316 -3.95 38.90 0.34
CA MET A 316 -2.88 39.81 0.69
C MET A 316 -1.64 39.06 1.17
N HIS A 317 -0.50 39.39 0.57
CA HIS A 317 0.79 38.90 0.98
C HIS A 317 1.53 39.95 1.83
N PRO A 318 2.36 39.54 2.81
CA PRO A 318 3.09 40.50 3.64
C PRO A 318 4.07 41.34 2.81
N PRO A 319 3.94 42.68 2.79
CA PRO A 319 4.82 43.53 1.99
C PRO A 319 6.26 43.41 2.47
N GLY A 320 7.23 43.40 1.54
CA GLY A 320 8.64 43.33 1.92
C GLY A 320 9.17 41.91 2.19
N LYS A 321 8.32 40.87 2.12
CA LYS A 321 8.69 39.49 2.47
C LYS A 321 8.25 38.50 1.40
N ASP A 322 9.21 37.78 0.83
CA ASP A 322 9.02 36.68 -0.13
C ASP A 322 8.95 35.30 0.55
N GLY A 323 9.43 35.19 1.80
CA GLY A 323 9.45 33.95 2.58
C GLY A 323 10.71 33.10 2.38
N ILE A 324 11.68 33.58 1.60
CA ILE A 324 12.93 32.88 1.33
C ILE A 324 14.07 33.62 2.03
N PHE A 325 14.59 33.01 3.09
CA PHE A 325 15.69 33.58 3.86
C PHE A 325 16.99 32.87 3.50
N MET A 326 17.87 33.60 2.82
CA MET A 326 19.22 33.12 2.54
C MET A 326 20.07 33.20 3.82
N PRO A 327 20.86 32.16 4.15
CA PRO A 327 21.79 32.23 5.26
C PRO A 327 22.86 33.30 4.99
N ASP A 328 23.09 34.20 5.95
CA ASP A 328 23.99 35.35 5.85
C ASP A 328 25.29 35.18 6.66
N ARG A 329 25.19 34.56 7.85
CA ARG A 329 26.31 34.32 8.76
C ARG A 329 26.33 32.88 9.26
N VAL A 330 27.50 32.44 9.70
CA VAL A 330 27.67 31.15 10.37
C VAL A 330 27.51 31.36 11.87
N VAL A 331 26.60 30.61 12.50
CA VAL A 331 26.39 30.63 13.95
C VAL A 331 26.82 29.29 14.52
N ASP A 332 27.84 29.30 15.36
CA ASP A 332 28.27 28.14 16.15
C ASP A 332 28.21 28.49 17.63
N ASN A 333 27.25 27.88 18.33
CA ASN A 333 27.02 28.07 19.76
C ASN A 333 27.52 26.87 20.58
N ARG A 334 28.35 26.01 19.99
CA ARG A 334 28.94 24.87 20.73
C ARG A 334 29.88 25.38 21.81
N LEU A 335 29.74 24.81 23.00
CA LEU A 335 30.58 25.11 24.15
C LEU A 335 31.45 23.88 24.49
N PRO A 336 32.68 24.08 24.97
CA PRO A 336 33.47 23.00 25.55
C PRO A 336 32.75 22.46 26.79
N ASP A 337 32.89 21.16 27.03
CA ASP A 337 32.11 20.42 28.04
C ASP A 337 32.15 21.04 29.45
N HIS A 338 33.31 21.55 29.88
CA HIS A 338 33.41 22.19 31.19
C HIS A 338 32.57 23.46 31.33
N LEU A 339 32.37 24.24 30.26
CA LEU A 339 31.54 25.46 30.30
C LEU A 339 30.05 25.13 30.35
N LYS A 340 29.62 24.09 29.65
CA LYS A 340 28.22 23.64 29.64
C LYS A 340 27.79 22.83 30.85
N LYS A 341 28.73 22.33 31.66
CA LYS A 341 28.43 21.53 32.86
C LYS A 341 27.51 22.26 33.83
N GLY A 342 27.78 23.55 34.08
CA GLY A 342 26.97 24.41 34.94
C GLY A 342 26.13 25.45 34.20
N TYR A 343 26.11 25.43 32.86
CA TYR A 343 25.53 26.51 32.06
C TYR A 343 24.01 26.65 32.20
N TYR A 344 23.32 25.55 32.52
CA TYR A 344 21.86 25.51 32.67
C TYR A 344 21.39 25.32 34.12
N ASP A 345 22.29 25.43 35.10
CA ASP A 345 21.99 25.10 36.51
C ASP A 345 20.97 26.04 37.15
N ASP A 346 20.85 27.29 36.68
CA ASP A 346 19.86 28.25 37.18
C ASP A 346 18.50 28.10 36.47
N VAL A 347 18.50 27.51 35.27
CA VAL A 347 17.30 27.29 34.46
C VAL A 347 16.64 25.95 34.81
N TYR A 348 17.47 24.93 35.06
CA TYR A 348 17.07 23.55 35.35
C TYR A 348 17.84 23.02 36.57
N TRP A 349 17.85 21.70 36.78
CA TRP A 349 18.68 21.10 37.83
C TRP A 349 20.16 21.04 37.40
N LYS A 350 21.04 20.97 38.39
CA LYS A 350 22.49 20.81 38.18
C LYS A 350 22.83 19.54 37.43
N ASP A 351 23.92 19.58 36.66
CA ASP A 351 24.33 18.48 35.78
C ASP A 351 23.24 18.14 34.75
N PHE A 352 22.62 19.17 34.16
CA PHE A 352 21.53 19.04 33.18
C PHE A 352 21.85 18.06 32.03
N PHE A 353 23.10 18.06 31.55
CA PHE A 353 23.53 17.19 30.47
C PHE A 353 24.03 15.80 30.91
N ALA A 354 23.78 15.35 32.14
CA ALA A 354 24.27 14.05 32.61
C ALA A 354 23.82 12.87 31.72
N GLY A 355 24.75 12.02 31.29
CA GLY A 355 24.46 10.81 30.51
C GLY A 355 24.07 11.04 29.03
N SER A 356 24.06 12.28 28.56
CA SER A 356 23.75 12.59 27.15
C SER A 356 24.93 12.27 26.23
N LYS A 357 24.75 11.30 25.33
CA LYS A 357 25.77 10.92 24.33
C LYS A 357 25.85 11.85 23.13
N GLU A 358 24.77 12.57 22.85
CA GLU A 358 24.66 13.45 21.67
C GLU A 358 25.12 14.86 22.00
N HIS A 359 24.86 15.33 23.23
CA HIS A 359 25.17 16.70 23.62
C HIS A 359 26.55 16.85 24.23
N LEU A 360 27.16 15.81 24.83
CA LEU A 360 28.50 15.81 25.45
C LEU A 360 29.57 15.11 24.62
N SER A 361 30.80 15.64 24.70
CA SER A 361 31.99 14.92 24.25
C SER A 361 32.45 13.86 25.27
N GLU A 362 32.25 14.12 26.57
CA GLU A 362 32.41 13.15 27.66
C GLU A 362 31.03 12.84 28.29
N PRO A 363 30.32 11.79 27.82
CA PRO A 363 28.97 11.45 28.29
C PRO A 363 28.89 11.04 29.76
N LYS A 364 30.04 10.75 30.39
CA LYS A 364 30.14 10.32 31.79
C LYS A 364 30.25 11.48 32.77
N MET A 365 30.49 12.69 32.28
CA MET A 365 30.63 13.87 33.12
C MET A 365 29.28 14.23 33.78
N GLY A 366 29.31 14.60 35.06
CA GLY A 366 28.12 14.96 35.84
C GLY A 366 27.25 13.77 36.30
N LEU A 367 27.51 12.54 35.83
CA LEU A 367 26.82 11.35 36.33
C LEU A 367 27.27 11.01 37.74
N ARG A 368 26.36 10.45 38.53
CA ARG A 368 26.69 9.93 39.86
C ARG A 368 27.38 8.57 39.73
N GLY A 369 28.14 8.18 40.77
CA GLY A 369 28.86 6.90 40.79
C GLY A 369 27.96 5.69 40.54
N ASP A 370 26.70 5.74 40.99
CA ASP A 370 25.73 4.66 40.79
C ASP A 370 25.26 4.55 39.34
N GLU A 371 25.04 5.68 38.65
CA GLU A 371 24.64 5.72 37.24
C GLU A 371 25.78 5.28 36.33
N LEU A 372 27.01 5.69 36.64
CA LEU A 372 28.20 5.22 35.94
C LEU A 372 28.39 3.70 36.08
N ARG A 373 28.09 3.14 37.26
CA ARG A 373 28.11 1.69 37.49
C ARG A 373 27.00 0.98 36.72
N ALA A 374 25.79 1.54 36.72
CA ALA A 374 24.66 0.97 35.97
C ALA A 374 24.99 0.79 34.48
N GLN A 375 25.66 1.78 33.86
CA GLN A 375 26.11 1.67 32.47
C GLN A 375 27.14 0.53 32.26
N ILE A 376 28.02 0.28 33.23
CA ILE A 376 28.99 -0.82 33.16
C ILE A 376 28.33 -2.18 33.44
N GLU A 377 27.31 -2.22 34.30
CA GLU A 377 26.50 -3.40 34.58
C GLU A 377 25.68 -3.85 33.37
N GLU A 378 25.19 -2.92 32.55
CA GLU A 378 24.52 -3.23 31.28
C GLU A 378 25.51 -3.68 30.19
N ALA A 379 26.73 -3.14 30.18
CA ALA A 379 27.77 -3.42 29.18
C ALA A 379 28.52 -4.76 29.40
N GLN A 380 28.01 -5.67 30.24
CA GLN A 380 28.74 -6.87 30.66
C GLN A 380 28.96 -7.90 29.54
N GLY A 381 30.13 -7.84 28.90
CA GLY A 381 30.73 -8.94 28.16
C GLY A 381 31.56 -9.88 29.05
N ARG A 382 31.76 -11.13 28.61
CA ARG A 382 32.70 -12.09 29.23
C ARG A 382 34.14 -11.59 29.03
N GLN A 383 34.74 -10.98 30.06
CA GLN A 383 36.19 -10.82 30.08
C GLN A 383 36.85 -12.12 30.57
N THR A 384 37.74 -12.67 29.75
CA THR A 384 38.60 -13.80 30.13
C THR A 384 39.70 -13.30 31.08
N LYS A 385 39.77 -13.92 32.25
CA LYS A 385 40.76 -13.64 33.29
C LYS A 385 42.18 -13.80 32.71
N ARG A 386 42.98 -12.74 32.73
CA ARG A 386 44.43 -12.78 32.46
C ARG A 386 45.18 -12.46 33.74
N GLY A 387 45.73 -13.49 34.40
CA GLY A 387 46.57 -13.36 35.59
C GLY A 387 46.05 -14.08 36.85
N THR A 388 46.91 -14.19 37.86
CA THR A 388 46.66 -14.87 39.14
C THR A 388 46.10 -13.95 40.23
N ARG A 389 46.13 -12.62 40.02
CA ARG A 389 45.64 -11.62 40.98
C ARG A 389 44.11 -11.69 41.12
N ARG A 390 43.60 -11.36 42.30
CA ARG A 390 42.15 -11.24 42.56
C ARG A 390 41.73 -9.82 42.23
N THR A 391 40.74 -9.67 41.34
CA THR A 391 40.10 -8.37 41.07
C THR A 391 39.14 -8.00 42.20
N LEU A 392 38.75 -6.72 42.31
CA LEU A 392 37.75 -6.30 43.30
C LEU A 392 36.42 -7.03 43.09
N GLU A 393 36.05 -7.28 41.83
CA GLU A 393 34.90 -8.10 41.45
C GLU A 393 34.92 -9.52 42.05
N ASP A 394 36.07 -10.21 41.99
CA ASP A 394 36.21 -11.56 42.57
C ASP A 394 36.08 -11.56 44.10
N VAL A 395 36.53 -10.47 44.74
CA VAL A 395 36.41 -10.27 46.18
C VAL A 395 34.95 -10.02 46.56
N LEU A 396 34.25 -9.13 45.84
CA LEU A 396 32.83 -8.86 46.04
C LEU A 396 31.98 -10.12 45.91
N LYS A 397 32.23 -10.95 44.89
CA LYS A 397 31.52 -12.23 44.69
C LYS A 397 31.71 -13.21 45.85
N ARG A 398 32.91 -13.30 46.42
CA ARG A 398 33.15 -14.16 47.60
C ARG A 398 32.51 -13.64 48.87
N LEU A 399 32.39 -12.32 48.99
CA LEU A 399 31.75 -11.65 50.11
C LEU A 399 30.22 -11.58 49.97
N GLY A 400 29.66 -12.05 48.85
CA GLY A 400 28.22 -11.94 48.56
C GLY A 400 27.75 -10.51 48.33
N LYS A 401 28.65 -9.58 48.00
CA LYS A 401 28.36 -8.17 47.74
C LYS A 401 28.31 -7.87 46.25
N SER A 402 27.53 -6.86 45.89
CA SER A 402 27.39 -6.37 44.52
C SER A 402 28.15 -5.05 44.31
N SER A 403 28.21 -4.57 43.05
CA SER A 403 28.84 -3.28 42.75
C SER A 403 28.10 -2.10 43.40
N LYS A 404 26.81 -2.28 43.73
CA LYS A 404 25.96 -1.29 44.42
C LYS A 404 26.36 -1.07 45.87
N ASP A 405 26.91 -2.09 46.54
CA ASP A 405 27.38 -1.99 47.92
C ASP A 405 28.65 -1.13 48.05
N LEU A 406 29.26 -0.76 46.92
CA LEU A 406 30.38 0.16 46.84
C LEU A 406 29.95 1.62 46.64
N GLY A 407 28.67 1.97 46.86
CA GLY A 407 28.07 3.32 46.72
C GLY A 407 29.03 4.48 46.99
N ALA A 408 29.60 4.53 48.20
CA ALA A 408 30.48 5.61 48.67
C ALA A 408 31.96 5.53 48.22
N VAL A 409 32.37 4.42 47.58
CA VAL A 409 33.76 4.20 47.18
C VAL A 409 33.98 4.73 45.76
N PRO A 410 35.06 5.48 45.45
CA PRO A 410 35.33 6.03 44.11
C PRO A 410 35.86 4.96 43.14
N VAL A 411 35.16 3.83 43.05
CA VAL A 411 35.42 2.73 42.12
C VAL A 411 34.18 2.52 41.26
N VAL A 412 34.30 2.80 39.97
CA VAL A 412 33.23 2.64 38.98
C VAL A 412 33.31 1.27 38.29
N ASN A 413 34.51 0.87 37.84
CA ASN A 413 34.73 -0.44 37.22
C ASN A 413 35.43 -1.40 38.20
N THR A 414 34.69 -2.36 38.77
CA THR A 414 35.18 -3.35 39.74
C THR A 414 36.11 -4.42 39.14
N ARG A 415 36.19 -4.49 37.80
CA ARG A 415 36.95 -5.53 37.06
C ARG A 415 38.35 -5.07 36.67
N LEU A 416 38.64 -3.78 36.75
CA LEU A 416 39.96 -3.24 36.46
C LEU A 416 40.94 -3.64 37.59
N ASP A 417 42.06 -4.27 37.25
CA ASP A 417 43.12 -4.59 38.22
C ASP A 417 44.00 -3.35 38.46
N ALA A 418 43.44 -2.39 39.20
CA ALA A 418 44.10 -1.15 39.56
C ALA A 418 43.89 -0.81 41.04
N LYS A 419 44.83 -0.03 41.61
CA LYS A 419 44.69 0.46 42.98
C LYS A 419 43.67 1.60 43.04
N LEU A 420 43.10 1.84 44.21
CA LEU A 420 42.11 2.91 44.44
C LEU A 420 42.56 4.31 43.94
N PRO A 421 43.82 4.76 44.13
CA PRO A 421 44.27 6.04 43.58
C PRO A 421 44.19 6.13 42.05
N THR A 422 44.37 5.01 41.35
CA THR A 422 44.24 4.93 39.89
C THR A 422 42.79 5.13 39.44
N HIS A 423 41.83 4.56 40.17
CA HIS A 423 40.40 4.77 39.91
C HIS A 423 39.97 6.21 40.14
N MET A 424 40.48 6.85 41.21
CA MET A 424 40.24 8.26 41.49
C MET A 424 40.80 9.15 40.37
N LYS A 425 42.03 8.89 39.90
CA LYS A 425 42.63 9.64 38.79
C LYS A 425 41.83 9.55 37.50
N GLN A 426 41.27 8.38 37.18
CA GLN A 426 40.49 8.16 35.95
C GLN A 426 39.11 8.85 35.96
N THR A 427 38.52 9.07 37.13
CA THR A 427 37.17 9.64 37.29
C THR A 427 37.18 11.10 37.74
N PHE A 428 38.36 11.65 38.07
CA PHE A 428 38.52 12.99 38.62
C PHE A 428 37.92 14.10 37.73
N LEU A 429 38.10 14.01 36.40
CA LEU A 429 37.59 15.03 35.46
C LEU A 429 36.07 14.96 35.23
N LEU A 430 35.39 13.93 35.74
CA LEU A 430 33.96 13.73 35.54
C LEU A 430 33.11 14.52 36.55
N HIS A 431 33.67 14.89 37.69
CA HIS A 431 32.95 15.45 38.85
C HIS A 431 33.33 16.88 39.16
#